data_AF-A0A9D9LAY5-F1
#
_entry.id   AF-A0A9D9LAY5-F1
#
_cell.length_a   1.000
_cell.length_b   1.000
_cell.length_c   1.000
_cell.angle_alpha   90.00
_cell.angle_beta   90.00
_cell.angle_gamma   90.00
#
_symmetry.space_group_name_H-M   'P 1'
#
loop_
_entity.id
_entity.type
_entity.pdbx_description
1 polymer ?
#
loop_
_entity_poly.entity_id
_entity_poly.type
_entity_poly.pdbx_seq_one_letter_code
_entity_poly.pdbx_strand_id
1 'polypeptide(L)'
;MYLPWTPGLYEKFQARYGYDMRDHLPELLYEVDAKAYPKAEQTRHDYWTLLAEISSRAFSKTIADWCAAHHVQSTGHCVAEEINTSEGGQRFRLIANGEIHQHLKYHQIPGMDLLTDNSPYHLDRTAAWYGLLPGTNRVFNITAKQCCSTARYAGAKRAMAEAMGVQRPNTGLDRQKVTYDWLAGCGISMLNDNTLLYSMINYQKIGASNKNWGQPWMKHYSIFAEYVRTMSKFAAEPLQAKTCVYMPENTIRACTPAAHDSIVTPDGVVAEPLLATLDALLREHVDYELLFEDILREATIDNGALLAPYSRFTTIIVPRSIFLPQDLADKLAKFAKSGGNLVFVGARPQRGARRMPDFSQCPLLNEGARDFAAKLTQNVDRDYKLVGKSARDVFAAYRGNTLLLSNQGSTKATFRLETSIPGAISAVTPGDDKAQWKFDTTKVVLEPDQSVLLTFGKRVFGGKSLSYNLPKATTELTAKQWEYELEKPNNARPCFEIGLAPNGESLDEVKCWIPCGRDGRHGLDFSQEEC
;
A
#
# COMPACT_ATOMS: atom_id res chain seq x y z
N MET A 1 25.29 7.02 8.42
CA MET A 1 24.32 8.05 8.00
C MET A 1 24.49 9.25 8.91
N TYR A 2 24.74 10.42 8.35
CA TYR A 2 25.11 11.63 9.12
C TYR A 2 23.87 12.28 9.78
N LEU A 3 24.07 13.03 10.86
CA LEU A 3 23.04 13.86 11.50
C LEU A 3 22.48 14.85 10.47
N PRO A 4 21.16 14.86 10.18
CA PRO A 4 20.62 15.78 9.17
C PRO A 4 20.78 17.24 9.57
N TRP A 5 21.48 18.02 8.75
CA TRP A 5 21.86 19.39 9.09
C TRP A 5 21.83 20.31 7.87
N THR A 6 21.58 21.60 8.08
CA THR A 6 21.67 22.62 7.04
C THR A 6 22.14 23.94 7.64
N PRO A 7 22.88 24.80 6.90
CA PRO A 7 23.22 26.14 7.36
C PRO A 7 21.97 26.92 7.79
N GLY A 8 22.06 27.60 8.93
CA GLY A 8 20.94 28.38 9.47
C GLY A 8 19.92 27.57 10.29
N LEU A 9 20.16 26.28 10.57
CA LEU A 9 19.20 25.46 11.31
C LEU A 9 19.00 25.94 12.75
N TYR A 10 20.05 26.38 13.45
CA TYR A 10 19.93 26.88 14.83
C TYR A 10 19.00 28.10 14.90
N GLU A 11 19.18 29.06 13.99
CA GLU A 11 18.41 30.29 13.93
C GLU A 11 16.94 29.99 13.58
N LYS A 12 16.71 29.09 12.62
CA LYS A 12 15.35 28.64 12.25
C LYS A 12 14.66 27.92 13.40
N PHE A 13 15.41 27.07 14.13
CA PHE A 13 14.89 26.35 15.28
C PHE A 13 14.51 27.30 16.41
N GLN A 14 15.43 28.20 16.78
CA GLN A 14 15.19 29.19 17.82
C GLN A 14 14.04 30.13 17.46
N ALA A 15 13.94 30.56 16.21
CA ALA A 15 12.84 31.40 15.73
C ALA A 15 11.47 30.70 15.82
N ARG A 16 11.41 29.39 15.58
CA ARG A 16 10.15 28.61 15.60
C ARG A 16 9.72 28.21 17.01
N TYR A 17 10.64 27.72 17.83
CA TYR A 17 10.32 27.09 19.12
C TYR A 17 10.69 27.95 20.33
N GLY A 18 11.44 29.04 20.13
CA GLY A 18 11.75 30.01 21.18
C GLY A 18 12.88 29.60 22.13
N TYR A 19 13.67 28.58 21.78
CA TYR A 19 14.83 28.15 22.55
C TYR A 19 15.95 27.61 21.64
N ASP A 20 17.18 27.58 22.15
CA ASP A 20 18.34 27.11 21.38
C ASP A 20 18.51 25.60 21.53
N MET A 21 18.46 24.85 20.43
CA MET A 21 18.68 23.40 20.44
C MET A 21 20.09 23.01 20.90
N ARG A 22 21.07 23.93 20.85
CA ARG A 22 22.45 23.66 21.30
C ARG A 22 22.55 23.43 22.81
N ASP A 23 21.62 23.99 23.57
CA ASP A 23 21.52 23.77 25.01
C ASP A 23 20.93 22.38 25.35
N HIS A 24 20.50 21.64 24.32
CA HIS A 24 19.78 20.37 24.43
C HIS A 24 20.40 19.25 23.57
N LEU A 25 21.67 19.38 23.18
CA LEU A 25 22.34 18.39 22.33
C LEU A 25 22.40 16.98 22.95
N PRO A 26 22.70 16.80 24.26
CA PRO A 26 22.75 15.45 24.84
C PRO A 26 21.45 14.68 24.65
N GLU A 27 20.31 15.29 25.00
CA GLU A 27 18.99 14.67 24.91
C GLU A 27 18.43 14.58 23.49
N LEU A 28 18.88 15.45 22.59
CA LEU A 28 18.57 15.35 21.16
C LEU A 28 19.28 14.14 20.54
N LEU A 29 20.56 13.96 20.85
CA LEU A 29 21.41 12.98 20.19
C LEU A 29 21.26 11.58 20.77
N TYR A 30 21.09 11.45 22.08
CA TYR A 30 21.13 10.17 22.78
C TYR A 30 19.90 9.93 23.64
N GLU A 31 19.67 8.67 23.99
CA GLU A 31 18.73 8.33 25.04
C GLU A 31 19.28 8.73 26.42
N VAL A 32 18.44 9.43 27.18
CA VAL A 32 18.83 10.10 28.43
C VAL A 32 17.81 9.81 29.52
N ASP A 33 18.21 9.98 30.78
CA ASP A 33 17.29 9.89 31.90
C ASP A 33 16.23 11.00 31.81
N ALA A 34 14.96 10.59 31.73
CA ALA A 34 13.84 11.52 31.54
C ALA A 34 13.61 12.48 32.72
N LYS A 35 14.09 12.15 33.95
CA LYS A 35 13.98 13.06 35.10
C LYS A 35 15.03 14.16 35.01
N ALA A 36 16.24 13.82 34.57
CA ALA A 36 17.31 14.78 34.33
C ALA A 36 17.04 15.65 33.09
N TYR A 37 16.41 15.09 32.06
CA TYR A 37 16.12 15.77 30.78
C TYR A 37 14.63 15.74 30.44
N PRO A 38 13.77 16.47 31.19
CA PRO A 38 12.32 16.41 31.02
C PRO A 38 11.81 16.93 29.67
N LYS A 39 12.68 17.57 28.87
CA LYS A 39 12.35 18.11 27.53
C LYS A 39 12.87 17.24 26.38
N ALA A 40 13.50 16.08 26.65
CA ALA A 40 14.14 15.24 25.63
C ALA A 40 13.23 14.94 24.42
N GLU A 41 12.03 14.42 24.70
CA GLU A 41 11.05 14.06 23.66
C GLU A 41 10.56 15.28 22.88
N GLN A 42 10.32 16.40 23.56
CA GLN A 42 9.90 17.65 22.91
C GLN A 42 10.99 18.18 21.99
N THR A 43 12.25 18.19 22.43
CA THR A 43 13.38 18.65 21.61
C THR A 43 13.59 17.77 20.39
N ARG A 44 13.52 16.44 20.53
CA ARG A 44 13.59 15.52 19.37
C ARG A 44 12.43 15.75 18.42
N HIS A 45 11.21 15.83 18.95
CA HIS A 45 10.01 16.13 18.17
C HIS A 45 10.16 17.41 17.33
N ASP A 46 10.57 18.50 17.98
CA ASP A 46 10.69 19.82 17.36
C ASP A 46 11.79 19.84 16.29
N TYR A 47 12.91 19.18 16.56
CA TYR A 47 14.03 19.06 15.62
C TYR A 47 13.63 18.31 14.35
N TRP A 48 13.07 17.11 14.50
CA TRP A 48 12.66 16.29 13.37
C TRP A 48 11.51 16.92 12.58
N THR A 49 10.55 17.56 13.25
CA THR A 49 9.46 18.29 12.61
C THR A 49 9.99 19.43 11.75
N LEU A 50 10.94 20.22 12.27
CA LEU A 50 11.52 21.33 11.51
C LEU A 50 12.32 20.83 10.30
N LEU A 51 13.12 19.78 10.46
CA LEU A 51 13.89 19.21 9.35
C LEU A 51 13.02 18.63 8.25
N ALA A 52 11.95 17.91 8.61
CA ALA A 52 10.99 17.38 7.64
C ALA A 52 10.34 18.52 6.83
N GLU A 53 9.96 19.62 7.49
CA GLU A 53 9.41 20.79 6.80
C GLU A 53 10.46 21.47 5.88
N ILE A 54 11.68 21.68 6.37
CA ILE A 54 12.75 22.28 5.57
C ILE A 54 13.04 21.43 4.34
N SER A 55 13.24 20.12 4.52
CA SER A 55 13.56 19.18 3.43
C SER A 55 12.46 19.14 2.38
N SER A 56 11.21 18.94 2.81
CA SER A 56 10.07 18.83 1.89
C SER A 56 9.82 20.12 1.10
N ARG A 57 10.00 21.30 1.72
CA ARG A 57 9.86 22.59 1.02
C ARG A 57 11.04 22.88 0.11
N ALA A 58 12.27 22.66 0.57
CA ALA A 58 13.47 23.00 -0.20
C ALA A 58 13.67 22.06 -1.39
N PHE A 59 13.28 20.78 -1.27
CA PHE A 59 13.44 19.78 -2.31
C PHE A 59 12.14 19.55 -3.09
N SER A 60 11.16 18.87 -2.49
CA SER A 60 9.96 18.40 -3.20
C SER A 60 9.10 19.56 -3.71
N LYS A 61 8.82 20.56 -2.86
CA LYS A 61 8.01 21.72 -3.28
C LYS A 61 8.71 22.54 -4.36
N THR A 62 10.01 22.83 -4.21
CA THR A 62 10.77 23.57 -5.22
C THR A 62 10.69 22.91 -6.60
N ILE A 63 10.89 21.58 -6.66
CA ILE A 63 10.80 20.83 -7.91
C ILE A 63 9.37 20.84 -8.45
N ALA A 64 8.37 20.61 -7.59
CA ALA A 64 6.97 20.59 -8.01
C ALA A 64 6.47 21.95 -8.51
N ASP A 65 6.88 23.05 -7.87
CA ASP A 65 6.57 24.42 -8.29
C ASP A 65 7.23 24.74 -9.65
N TRP A 66 8.49 24.33 -9.84
CA TRP A 66 9.20 24.49 -11.11
C TRP A 66 8.47 23.71 -12.22
N CYS A 67 8.16 22.43 -11.99
CA CYS A 67 7.40 21.61 -12.92
C CYS A 67 6.07 22.29 -13.31
N ALA A 68 5.30 22.76 -12.33
CA ALA A 68 4.04 23.46 -12.56
C ALA A 68 4.21 24.74 -13.40
N ALA A 69 5.21 25.57 -13.09
CA ALA A 69 5.53 26.80 -13.83
C ALA A 69 5.95 26.53 -15.29
N HIS A 70 6.46 25.33 -15.57
CA HIS A 70 6.90 24.90 -16.90
C HIS A 70 5.91 23.94 -17.59
N HIS A 71 4.69 23.79 -17.06
CA HIS A 71 3.65 22.90 -17.61
C HIS A 71 4.07 21.42 -17.73
N VAL A 72 4.94 20.95 -16.84
CA VAL A 72 5.31 19.54 -16.69
C VAL A 72 4.75 19.02 -15.37
N GLN A 73 4.29 17.78 -15.31
CA GLN A 73 3.82 17.19 -14.05
C GLN A 73 4.99 16.60 -13.28
N SER A 74 5.14 17.01 -12.02
CA SER A 74 6.04 16.37 -11.08
C SER A 74 5.43 15.08 -10.56
N THR A 75 6.22 14.01 -10.57
CA THR A 75 5.90 12.69 -10.04
C THR A 75 7.17 12.07 -9.44
N GLY A 76 7.01 11.09 -8.57
CA GLY A 76 8.11 10.40 -7.90
C GLY A 76 7.69 9.87 -6.54
N HIS A 77 8.59 9.14 -5.91
CA HIS A 77 8.40 8.53 -4.61
C HIS A 77 9.63 8.77 -3.72
N CYS A 78 9.53 8.38 -2.46
CA CYS A 78 10.65 8.44 -1.51
C CYS A 78 11.33 7.07 -1.38
N VAL A 79 12.55 7.03 -0.86
CA VAL A 79 13.19 5.76 -0.43
C VAL A 79 12.71 5.41 0.97
N ALA A 80 12.61 4.13 1.34
CA ALA A 80 12.24 3.70 2.70
C ALA A 80 10.88 4.24 3.15
N GLU A 81 9.86 4.00 2.34
CA GLU A 81 8.50 4.50 2.54
C GLU A 81 7.74 3.71 3.61
N GLU A 82 8.25 2.53 3.95
CA GLU A 82 7.68 1.54 4.85
C GLU A 82 7.91 1.83 6.33
N ILE A 83 7.02 1.30 7.17
CA ILE A 83 7.24 1.11 8.61
C ILE A 83 7.16 -0.39 8.86
N ASN A 84 8.30 -1.03 9.10
CA ASN A 84 8.38 -2.47 9.35
C ASN A 84 8.78 -2.77 10.81
N THR A 85 8.67 -4.04 11.19
CA THR A 85 9.01 -4.53 12.54
C THR A 85 10.49 -4.86 12.70
N SER A 86 11.32 -4.73 11.66
CA SER A 86 12.75 -4.97 11.77
C SER A 86 13.43 -3.81 12.50
N GLU A 87 14.52 -4.12 13.21
CA GLU A 87 15.28 -3.13 13.96
C GLU A 87 15.73 -2.00 13.02
N GLY A 88 15.24 -0.79 13.29
CA GLY A 88 15.62 0.41 12.56
C GLY A 88 14.73 0.79 11.38
N GLY A 89 13.73 0.01 10.96
CA GLY A 89 12.89 0.35 9.79
C GLY A 89 12.19 1.71 9.89
N GLN A 90 11.47 1.94 10.99
CA GLN A 90 10.81 3.24 11.24
C GLN A 90 11.80 4.40 11.39
N ARG A 91 12.99 4.14 11.93
CA ARG A 91 14.05 5.14 12.08
C ARG A 91 14.67 5.49 10.74
N PHE A 92 14.92 4.49 9.91
CA PHE A 92 15.48 4.68 8.58
C PHE A 92 14.57 5.57 7.73
N ARG A 93 13.25 5.34 7.78
CA ARG A 93 12.24 6.22 7.19
C ARG A 93 12.34 7.67 7.69
N LEU A 94 12.43 7.87 9.02
CA LEU A 94 12.54 9.20 9.62
C LEU A 94 13.81 9.94 9.18
N ILE A 95 14.96 9.26 9.15
CA ILE A 95 16.22 9.93 8.79
C ILE A 95 16.28 10.20 7.29
N ALA A 96 15.76 9.29 6.46
CA ALA A 96 15.77 9.45 5.01
C ALA A 96 14.83 10.57 4.54
N ASN A 97 13.64 10.70 5.15
CA ASN A 97 12.59 11.59 4.61
C ASN A 97 11.89 12.47 5.64
N GLY A 98 12.08 12.25 6.94
CA GLY A 98 11.25 12.87 7.98
C GLY A 98 9.83 12.27 8.00
N GLU A 99 9.00 12.64 7.03
CA GLU A 99 7.65 12.12 6.80
C GLU A 99 7.35 12.11 5.30
N ILE A 100 6.91 10.96 4.76
CA ILE A 100 6.70 10.79 3.31
C ILE A 100 5.56 11.70 2.79
N HIS A 101 4.47 11.86 3.56
CA HIS A 101 3.36 12.74 3.20
C HIS A 101 3.83 14.18 2.92
N GLN A 102 4.75 14.71 3.75
CA GLN A 102 5.26 16.07 3.60
C GLN A 102 5.97 16.27 2.27
N HIS A 103 6.63 15.24 1.74
CA HIS A 103 7.26 15.27 0.42
C HIS A 103 6.23 15.09 -0.70
N LEU A 104 5.40 14.05 -0.61
CA LEU A 104 4.49 13.65 -1.68
C LEU A 104 3.39 14.67 -1.98
N LYS A 105 2.91 15.42 -0.99
CA LYS A 105 1.75 16.33 -1.15
C LYS A 105 1.94 17.46 -2.15
N TYR A 106 3.18 17.79 -2.52
CA TYR A 106 3.46 18.83 -3.51
C TYR A 106 3.43 18.34 -4.95
N HIS A 107 3.63 17.04 -5.19
CA HIS A 107 3.68 16.49 -6.54
C HIS A 107 2.30 16.55 -7.21
N GLN A 108 2.27 16.85 -8.51
CA GLN A 108 1.02 16.81 -9.29
C GLN A 108 0.50 15.37 -9.45
N ILE A 109 1.40 14.39 -9.43
CA ILE A 109 1.07 12.96 -9.38
C ILE A 109 1.96 12.34 -8.29
N PRO A 110 1.50 12.24 -7.03
CA PRO A 110 2.25 11.54 -5.98
C PRO A 110 2.52 10.08 -6.38
N GLY A 111 3.71 9.58 -6.04
CA GLY A 111 4.15 8.23 -6.37
C GLY A 111 4.54 7.39 -5.15
N MET A 112 4.68 6.09 -5.37
CA MET A 112 5.28 5.11 -4.45
C MET A 112 6.16 4.13 -5.24
N ASP A 113 6.96 3.33 -4.54
CA ASP A 113 7.69 2.18 -5.10
C ASP A 113 7.21 0.83 -4.55
N LEU A 114 7.17 -0.17 -5.43
CA LEU A 114 6.88 -1.56 -5.09
C LEU A 114 7.81 -2.51 -5.86
N LEU A 115 8.78 -3.06 -5.13
CA LEU A 115 9.66 -4.08 -5.67
C LEU A 115 8.97 -5.45 -5.71
N THR A 116 9.34 -6.21 -6.74
CA THR A 116 8.74 -7.49 -7.16
C THR A 116 7.23 -7.38 -7.36
N ASP A 117 6.52 -8.49 -7.33
CA ASP A 117 5.07 -8.57 -7.35
C ASP A 117 4.46 -8.66 -5.94
N ASN A 118 5.14 -8.08 -4.94
CA ASN A 118 4.73 -8.13 -3.54
C ASN A 118 3.37 -7.47 -3.27
N SER A 119 2.64 -8.00 -2.30
CA SER A 119 1.40 -7.39 -1.79
C SER A 119 1.19 -7.78 -0.33
N PRO A 120 0.19 -7.20 0.36
CA PRO A 120 -0.21 -7.67 1.69
C PRO A 120 -0.63 -9.14 1.72
N TYR A 121 -0.87 -9.79 0.57
CA TYR A 121 -1.27 -11.18 0.46
C TYR A 121 -0.10 -12.10 0.08
N HIS A 122 0.89 -11.58 -0.66
CA HIS A 122 2.02 -12.36 -1.18
C HIS A 122 3.35 -11.66 -0.93
N LEU A 123 4.31 -12.38 -0.37
CA LEU A 123 5.69 -11.91 -0.21
C LEU A 123 6.63 -12.81 -1.00
N ASP A 124 7.35 -12.23 -1.96
CA ASP A 124 8.49 -12.91 -2.58
C ASP A 124 9.58 -13.06 -1.51
N ARG A 125 9.81 -14.30 -1.07
CA ARG A 125 10.81 -14.62 -0.04
C ARG A 125 12.25 -14.33 -0.45
N THR A 126 12.52 -13.97 -1.71
CA THR A 126 13.83 -13.45 -2.12
C THR A 126 13.98 -11.94 -1.97
N ALA A 127 12.91 -11.22 -1.69
CA ALA A 127 12.91 -9.78 -1.42
C ALA A 127 13.38 -9.48 0.02
N ALA A 128 14.60 -9.88 0.35
CA ALA A 128 15.16 -9.82 1.70
C ALA A 128 15.20 -8.39 2.29
N TRP A 129 15.16 -7.36 1.45
CA TRP A 129 15.14 -5.94 1.85
C TRP A 129 13.89 -5.54 2.65
N TYR A 130 12.76 -6.23 2.49
CA TYR A 130 11.57 -5.98 3.31
C TYR A 130 11.57 -6.73 4.65
N GLY A 131 12.45 -7.72 4.79
CA GLY A 131 12.48 -8.66 5.91
C GLY A 131 11.91 -10.04 5.53
N LEU A 132 12.27 -11.06 6.32
CA LEU A 132 11.87 -12.46 6.08
C LEU A 132 11.04 -13.04 7.23
N LEU A 133 10.69 -12.23 8.23
CA LEU A 133 9.91 -12.69 9.38
C LEU A 133 8.44 -12.92 8.97
N PRO A 134 7.75 -13.90 9.58
CA PRO A 134 6.32 -14.08 9.36
C PRO A 134 5.53 -12.79 9.57
N GLY A 135 4.61 -12.47 8.65
CA GLY A 135 3.79 -11.26 8.71
C GLY A 135 4.46 -9.99 8.15
N THR A 136 5.66 -10.08 7.58
CA THR A 136 6.35 -8.96 6.91
C THR A 136 5.53 -8.38 5.75
N ASN A 137 4.75 -9.20 5.04
CA ASN A 137 3.84 -8.76 3.98
C ASN A 137 2.88 -7.64 4.42
N ARG A 138 2.52 -7.55 5.71
CA ARG A 138 1.64 -6.49 6.22
C ARG A 138 2.21 -5.10 6.01
N VAL A 139 3.53 -4.97 5.86
CA VAL A 139 4.22 -3.71 5.58
C VAL A 139 3.67 -3.04 4.32
N PHE A 140 3.33 -3.80 3.28
CA PHE A 140 2.85 -3.22 2.02
C PHE A 140 1.53 -2.46 2.16
N ASN A 141 0.74 -2.72 3.23
CA ASN A 141 -0.47 -1.95 3.50
C ASN A 141 -0.18 -0.45 3.66
N ILE A 142 0.97 -0.07 4.23
CA ILE A 142 1.28 1.34 4.43
C ILE A 142 1.65 2.03 3.10
N THR A 143 2.45 1.38 2.25
CA THR A 143 3.14 2.03 1.13
C THR A 143 2.15 2.58 0.11
N ALA A 144 1.20 1.76 -0.34
CA ALA A 144 0.17 2.18 -1.27
C ALA A 144 -0.83 3.16 -0.62
N LYS A 145 -1.26 2.90 0.62
CA LYS A 145 -2.23 3.74 1.32
C LYS A 145 -1.69 5.13 1.63
N GLN A 146 -0.41 5.27 1.95
CA GLN A 146 0.27 6.54 2.17
C GLN A 146 0.25 7.44 0.95
N CYS A 147 0.67 6.91 -0.21
CA CYS A 147 0.66 7.65 -1.46
C CYS A 147 -0.76 8.05 -1.85
N CYS A 148 -1.71 7.10 -1.80
CA CYS A 148 -3.10 7.34 -2.21
C CYS A 148 -3.82 8.33 -1.27
N SER A 149 -3.63 8.22 0.05
CA SER A 149 -4.20 9.17 1.02
C SER A 149 -3.62 10.57 0.80
N THR A 150 -2.30 10.66 0.56
CA THR A 150 -1.65 11.95 0.24
C THR A 150 -2.21 12.57 -1.03
N ALA A 151 -2.30 11.79 -2.11
CA ALA A 151 -2.89 12.24 -3.38
C ALA A 151 -4.31 12.75 -3.19
N ARG A 152 -5.12 12.03 -2.39
CA ARG A 152 -6.48 12.43 -2.08
C ARG A 152 -6.55 13.77 -1.34
N TYR A 153 -5.79 13.95 -0.26
CA TYR A 153 -5.81 15.20 0.49
C TYR A 153 -5.24 16.39 -0.30
N ALA A 154 -4.24 16.14 -1.15
CA ALA A 154 -3.66 17.16 -2.02
C ALA A 154 -4.56 17.52 -3.23
N GLY A 155 -5.63 16.76 -3.48
CA GLY A 155 -6.49 16.94 -4.65
C GLY A 155 -5.84 16.49 -5.96
N ALA A 156 -4.81 15.65 -5.88
CA ALA A 156 -4.19 15.06 -7.06
C ALA A 156 -5.16 14.09 -7.74
N LYS A 157 -5.28 14.20 -9.07
CA LYS A 157 -6.21 13.38 -9.86
C LYS A 157 -5.74 11.94 -10.05
N ARG A 158 -4.45 11.69 -9.82
CA ARG A 158 -3.79 10.41 -10.05
C ARG A 158 -2.72 10.18 -9.00
N ALA A 159 -2.52 8.91 -8.66
CA ALA A 159 -1.36 8.40 -7.94
C ALA A 159 -0.62 7.38 -8.80
N MET A 160 0.70 7.32 -8.63
CA MET A 160 1.61 6.47 -9.40
C MET A 160 2.26 5.40 -8.52
N ALA A 161 2.53 4.23 -9.09
CA ALA A 161 3.46 3.29 -8.50
C ALA A 161 4.51 2.91 -9.54
N GLU A 162 5.78 3.10 -9.20
CA GLU A 162 6.86 2.34 -9.79
C GLU A 162 6.74 0.94 -9.23
N ALA A 163 6.27 -0.01 -10.03
CA ALA A 163 5.92 -1.33 -9.52
C ALA A 163 6.49 -2.43 -10.39
N MET A 164 6.51 -3.64 -9.83
CA MET A 164 6.90 -4.86 -10.56
C MET A 164 8.39 -4.84 -10.95
N GLY A 165 9.19 -4.05 -10.23
CA GLY A 165 10.64 -4.00 -10.33
C GLY A 165 11.30 -5.30 -9.85
N VAL A 166 12.56 -5.56 -10.23
CA VAL A 166 13.37 -6.71 -9.77
C VAL A 166 12.65 -8.07 -9.77
N GLN A 167 11.67 -8.26 -10.66
CA GLN A 167 10.96 -9.51 -10.80
C GLN A 167 11.85 -10.64 -11.30
N ARG A 168 11.49 -11.86 -10.93
CA ARG A 168 12.18 -13.07 -11.40
C ARG A 168 11.97 -13.26 -12.89
N PRO A 169 12.94 -13.87 -13.59
CA PRO A 169 12.83 -14.18 -15.02
C PRO A 169 11.57 -14.93 -15.45
N ASN A 170 10.96 -15.72 -14.55
CA ASN A 170 9.75 -16.52 -14.79
C ASN A 170 8.45 -15.82 -14.38
N THR A 171 8.46 -14.52 -14.08
CA THR A 171 7.24 -13.81 -13.68
C THR A 171 6.35 -13.54 -14.90
N GLY A 172 5.12 -14.06 -14.86
CA GLY A 172 4.10 -13.87 -15.90
C GLY A 172 3.25 -12.61 -15.71
N LEU A 173 2.33 -12.37 -16.65
CA LEU A 173 1.38 -11.24 -16.58
C LEU A 173 0.23 -11.48 -15.60
N ASP A 174 -0.06 -12.74 -15.29
CA ASP A 174 -1.01 -13.19 -14.27
C ASP A 174 -0.62 -12.68 -12.87
N ARG A 175 0.61 -12.92 -12.44
CA ARG A 175 1.15 -12.38 -11.17
C ARG A 175 1.10 -10.86 -11.13
N GLN A 176 1.53 -10.21 -12.22
CA GLN A 176 1.49 -8.75 -12.36
C GLN A 176 0.07 -8.18 -12.28
N LYS A 177 -0.90 -8.87 -12.89
CA LYS A 177 -2.33 -8.52 -12.78
C LYS A 177 -2.78 -8.52 -11.33
N VAL A 178 -2.53 -9.60 -10.58
CA VAL A 178 -2.92 -9.71 -9.16
C VAL A 178 -2.33 -8.59 -8.31
N THR A 179 -1.04 -8.29 -8.49
CA THR A 179 -0.40 -7.15 -7.82
C THR A 179 -1.08 -5.82 -8.19
N TYR A 180 -1.44 -5.64 -9.46
CA TYR A 180 -2.11 -4.41 -9.90
C TYR A 180 -3.54 -4.29 -9.42
N ASP A 181 -4.29 -5.38 -9.24
CA ASP A 181 -5.62 -5.34 -8.61
C ASP A 181 -5.56 -4.65 -7.24
N TRP A 182 -4.58 -5.05 -6.42
CA TRP A 182 -4.36 -4.47 -5.10
C TRP A 182 -3.97 -2.99 -5.19
N LEU A 183 -2.96 -2.66 -6.00
CA LEU A 183 -2.52 -1.28 -6.22
C LEU A 183 -3.68 -0.38 -6.70
N ALA A 184 -4.43 -0.82 -7.70
CA ALA A 184 -5.55 -0.08 -8.27
C ALA A 184 -6.68 0.12 -7.24
N GLY A 185 -7.04 -0.89 -6.44
CA GLY A 185 -8.03 -0.71 -5.38
C GLY A 185 -7.57 0.21 -4.26
N CYS A 186 -6.27 0.24 -3.93
CA CYS A 186 -5.72 1.27 -3.04
C CYS A 186 -5.86 2.69 -3.63
N GLY A 187 -5.76 2.84 -4.95
CA GLY A 187 -5.94 4.11 -5.67
C GLY A 187 -4.84 4.43 -6.70
N ILE A 188 -3.96 3.48 -7.01
CA ILE A 188 -2.88 3.67 -7.98
C ILE A 188 -3.42 3.64 -9.42
N SER A 189 -3.71 4.82 -9.93
CA SER A 189 -4.23 5.09 -11.28
C SER A 189 -3.15 5.25 -12.38
N MET A 190 -1.88 5.09 -12.03
CA MET A 190 -0.75 5.18 -12.96
C MET A 190 0.26 4.09 -12.63
N LEU A 191 0.27 3.02 -13.42
CA LEU A 191 1.34 2.02 -13.35
C LEU A 191 2.56 2.54 -14.12
N ASN A 192 3.68 2.69 -13.43
CA ASN A 192 5.01 2.71 -14.04
C ASN A 192 5.58 1.30 -13.92
N ASP A 193 5.52 0.55 -15.02
CA ASP A 193 5.93 -0.86 -15.07
C ASP A 193 7.47 -0.98 -15.12
N ASN A 194 8.09 -1.11 -13.94
CA ASN A 194 9.54 -1.18 -13.79
C ASN A 194 10.07 -2.58 -14.20
N THR A 195 11.06 -2.72 -15.09
CA THR A 195 11.56 -1.78 -16.09
C THR A 195 11.63 -2.52 -17.42
N LEU A 196 11.17 -1.89 -18.50
CA LEU A 196 11.32 -2.42 -19.85
C LEU A 196 12.75 -2.17 -20.35
N LEU A 197 13.51 -3.25 -20.53
CA LEU A 197 14.90 -3.20 -20.96
C LEU A 197 14.98 -3.05 -22.49
N TYR A 198 15.65 -1.99 -22.93
CA TYR A 198 15.94 -1.78 -24.35
C TYR A 198 16.91 -2.83 -24.91
N SER A 199 17.87 -3.29 -24.10
CA SER A 199 18.88 -4.28 -24.49
C SER A 199 19.22 -5.21 -23.33
N MET A 200 19.54 -6.46 -23.66
CA MET A 200 19.98 -7.50 -22.73
C MET A 200 21.47 -7.83 -22.90
N ILE A 201 22.23 -6.98 -23.59
CA ILE A 201 23.65 -7.20 -23.84
C ILE A 201 24.45 -7.14 -22.52
N ASN A 202 25.41 -8.06 -22.36
CA ASN A 202 26.31 -8.15 -21.21
C ASN A 202 25.57 -8.34 -19.87
N TYR A 203 25.91 -7.52 -18.85
CA TYR A 203 25.36 -7.63 -17.50
C TYR A 203 23.93 -7.08 -17.37
N GLN A 204 23.39 -6.43 -18.40
CA GLN A 204 22.04 -5.84 -18.37
C GLN A 204 20.93 -6.89 -18.25
N LYS A 205 21.23 -8.16 -18.53
CA LYS A 205 20.34 -9.29 -18.26
C LYS A 205 20.19 -9.64 -16.77
N ILE A 206 20.97 -9.01 -15.89
CA ILE A 206 21.05 -9.29 -14.46
C ILE A 206 20.65 -8.01 -13.71
N GLY A 207 19.71 -8.13 -12.77
CA GLY A 207 19.38 -7.04 -11.83
C GLY A 207 18.16 -6.18 -12.19
N ALA A 208 17.48 -6.46 -13.30
CA ALA A 208 16.20 -5.85 -13.66
C ALA A 208 15.11 -6.93 -13.86
N SER A 209 13.83 -6.53 -13.89
CA SER A 209 12.62 -7.39 -13.92
C SER A 209 12.47 -8.35 -15.10
N ASN A 210 13.55 -8.57 -15.87
CA ASN A 210 13.60 -9.35 -17.11
C ASN A 210 12.55 -8.93 -18.17
N LYS A 211 11.88 -7.78 -18.05
CA LYS A 211 10.90 -7.30 -19.04
C LYS A 211 11.65 -6.76 -20.24
N ASN A 212 11.55 -7.45 -21.36
CA ASN A 212 12.22 -7.09 -22.61
C ASN A 212 11.45 -7.68 -23.80
N TRP A 213 11.79 -7.25 -25.00
CA TRP A 213 11.09 -7.68 -26.23
C TRP A 213 11.20 -9.18 -26.53
N GLY A 214 12.12 -9.91 -25.90
CA GLY A 214 12.27 -11.35 -26.01
C GLY A 214 11.40 -12.17 -25.05
N GLN A 215 10.63 -11.53 -24.16
CA GLN A 215 9.73 -12.24 -23.26
C GLN A 215 8.58 -12.94 -24.01
N PRO A 216 8.23 -14.20 -23.68
CA PRO A 216 7.17 -14.94 -24.37
C PRO A 216 5.82 -14.22 -24.37
N TRP A 217 5.52 -13.58 -23.24
CA TRP A 217 4.26 -12.87 -23.03
C TRP A 217 4.24 -11.46 -23.63
N MET A 218 5.37 -10.94 -24.16
CA MET A 218 5.42 -9.57 -24.68
C MET A 218 4.46 -9.36 -25.86
N LYS A 219 4.30 -10.37 -26.73
CA LYS A 219 3.32 -10.34 -27.83
C LYS A 219 1.86 -10.24 -27.35
N HIS A 220 1.60 -10.56 -26.08
CA HIS A 220 0.29 -10.50 -25.43
C HIS A 220 0.16 -9.35 -24.43
N TYR A 221 1.18 -8.48 -24.30
CA TYR A 221 1.20 -7.40 -23.31
C TYR A 221 0.04 -6.41 -23.49
N SER A 222 -0.51 -6.27 -24.70
CA SER A 222 -1.70 -5.45 -24.97
C SER A 222 -2.91 -5.87 -24.14
N ILE A 223 -3.08 -7.16 -23.84
CA ILE A 223 -4.16 -7.66 -22.98
C ILE A 223 -4.00 -7.11 -21.56
N PHE A 224 -2.79 -7.17 -21.03
CA PHE A 224 -2.47 -6.61 -19.72
C PHE A 224 -2.58 -5.08 -19.71
N ALA A 225 -2.16 -4.40 -20.77
CA ALA A 225 -2.29 -2.95 -20.88
C ALA A 225 -3.76 -2.48 -20.89
N GLU A 226 -4.65 -3.19 -21.60
CA GLU A 226 -6.10 -2.91 -21.59
C GLU A 226 -6.74 -3.19 -20.22
N TYR A 227 -6.28 -4.25 -19.54
CA TYR A 227 -6.63 -4.51 -18.15
C TYR A 227 -6.23 -3.33 -17.25
N VAL A 228 -4.97 -2.90 -17.33
CA VAL A 228 -4.42 -1.77 -16.57
C VAL A 228 -5.18 -0.48 -16.88
N ARG A 229 -5.57 -0.22 -18.13
CA ARG A 229 -6.38 0.95 -18.51
C ARG A 229 -7.72 0.96 -17.77
N THR A 230 -8.42 -0.18 -17.75
CA THR A 230 -9.72 -0.31 -17.08
C THR A 230 -9.60 -0.09 -15.58
N MET A 231 -8.61 -0.74 -14.97
CA MET A 231 -8.33 -0.62 -13.54
C MET A 231 -7.80 0.76 -13.14
N SER A 232 -7.02 1.43 -14.00
CA SER A 232 -6.58 2.82 -13.81
C SER A 232 -7.76 3.79 -13.71
N LYS A 233 -8.79 3.59 -14.55
CA LYS A 233 -10.02 4.40 -14.51
C LYS A 233 -10.76 4.19 -13.19
N PHE A 234 -10.90 2.94 -12.75
CA PHE A 234 -11.49 2.61 -11.45
C PHE A 234 -10.68 3.24 -10.28
N ALA A 235 -9.36 3.12 -10.31
CA ALA A 235 -8.47 3.61 -9.27
C ALA A 235 -8.49 5.14 -9.11
N ALA A 236 -8.72 5.87 -10.20
CA ALA A 236 -8.81 7.33 -10.20
C ALA A 236 -10.06 7.87 -9.48
N GLU A 237 -11.08 7.03 -9.28
CA GLU A 237 -12.26 7.43 -8.52
C GLU A 237 -11.96 7.56 -7.01
N PRO A 238 -12.65 8.45 -6.28
CA PRO A 238 -12.53 8.60 -4.83
C PRO A 238 -12.88 7.31 -4.07
N LEU A 239 -12.03 6.89 -3.13
CA LEU A 239 -12.38 5.86 -2.15
C LEU A 239 -13.54 6.35 -1.26
N GLN A 240 -14.55 5.50 -1.08
CA GLN A 240 -15.72 5.77 -0.24
C GLN A 240 -15.45 5.39 1.23
N ALA A 241 -14.27 5.73 1.73
CA ALA A 241 -13.86 5.41 3.10
C ALA A 241 -14.54 6.34 4.13
N LYS A 242 -15.06 5.74 5.20
CA LYS A 242 -15.62 6.43 6.38
C LYS A 242 -14.72 6.35 7.61
N THR A 243 -13.62 5.61 7.49
CA THR A 243 -12.63 5.38 8.55
C THR A 243 -11.31 6.00 8.14
N CYS A 244 -10.57 6.54 9.11
CA CYS A 244 -9.16 6.86 8.91
C CYS A 244 -8.28 6.36 10.05
N VAL A 245 -7.01 6.09 9.72
CA VAL A 245 -6.00 5.59 10.65
C VAL A 245 -4.93 6.66 10.83
N TYR A 246 -4.79 7.18 12.05
CA TYR A 246 -3.82 8.22 12.36
C TYR A 246 -2.38 7.70 12.27
N MET A 247 -1.54 8.42 11.55
CA MET A 247 -0.12 8.10 11.40
C MET A 247 0.67 8.57 12.63
N PRO A 248 1.37 7.68 13.35
CA PRO A 248 2.02 7.98 14.62
C PRO A 248 3.36 8.73 14.47
N GLU A 249 3.48 9.65 13.52
CA GLU A 249 4.72 10.39 13.20
C GLU A 249 5.24 11.19 14.39
N ASN A 250 4.33 11.81 15.16
CA ASN A 250 4.66 12.57 16.35
C ASN A 250 5.41 11.73 17.39
N THR A 251 4.98 10.48 17.57
CA THR A 251 5.65 9.51 18.44
C THR A 251 6.98 9.06 17.86
N ILE A 252 7.04 8.76 16.56
CA ILE A 252 8.29 8.38 15.89
C ILE A 252 9.36 9.48 16.08
N ARG A 253 9.00 10.75 15.87
CA ARG A 253 9.90 11.90 16.03
C ARG A 253 10.35 12.08 17.49
N ALA A 254 9.41 12.10 18.43
CA ALA A 254 9.69 12.31 19.85
C ALA A 254 10.59 11.22 20.45
N CYS A 255 10.44 9.99 19.96
CA CYS A 255 11.10 8.80 20.52
C CYS A 255 12.34 8.36 19.75
N THR A 256 12.81 9.13 18.75
CA THR A 256 14.01 8.78 17.97
C THR A 256 15.14 9.78 18.24
N PRO A 257 16.16 9.40 19.03
CA PRO A 257 17.38 10.20 19.16
C PRO A 257 18.09 10.34 17.81
N ALA A 258 18.77 11.48 17.62
CA ALA A 258 19.31 11.87 16.32
C ALA A 258 20.72 11.37 16.01
N ALA A 259 21.46 10.82 17.00
CA ALA A 259 22.76 10.22 16.73
C ALA A 259 22.63 8.98 15.83
N HIS A 260 23.66 8.72 15.03
CA HIS A 260 23.62 7.70 13.98
C HIS A 260 23.45 6.27 14.50
N ASP A 261 24.05 5.96 15.63
CA ASP A 261 24.05 4.67 16.32
C ASP A 261 22.88 4.49 17.30
N SER A 262 22.07 5.53 17.50
CA SER A 262 20.90 5.45 18.37
C SER A 262 19.77 4.62 17.75
N ILE A 263 19.01 3.96 18.62
CA ILE A 263 17.78 3.24 18.28
C ILE A 263 16.56 4.03 18.77
N VAL A 264 15.40 3.69 18.23
CA VAL A 264 14.14 4.24 18.74
C VAL A 264 13.91 3.71 20.15
N THR A 265 13.46 4.58 21.06
CA THR A 265 13.08 4.15 22.41
C THR A 265 11.96 3.10 22.35
N PRO A 266 11.88 2.15 23.31
CA PRO A 266 10.87 1.08 23.29
C PRO A 266 9.42 1.60 23.18
N ASP A 267 9.15 2.69 23.90
CA ASP A 267 7.89 3.41 23.92
C ASP A 267 7.48 3.96 22.54
N GLY A 268 8.47 4.27 21.69
CA GLY A 268 8.30 4.77 20.34
C GLY A 268 8.17 3.72 19.25
N VAL A 269 8.15 2.42 19.59
CA VAL A 269 7.97 1.35 18.60
C VAL A 269 6.49 1.22 18.24
N VAL A 270 6.14 1.70 17.04
CA VAL A 270 4.74 1.83 16.58
C VAL A 270 4.35 0.85 15.48
N ALA A 271 5.33 0.13 14.91
CA ALA A 271 5.14 -0.72 13.75
C ALA A 271 4.04 -1.76 13.94
N GLU A 272 4.09 -2.58 14.99
CA GLU A 272 3.12 -3.67 15.16
C GLU A 272 1.67 -3.17 15.40
N PRO A 273 1.40 -2.22 16.33
CA PRO A 273 0.05 -1.64 16.46
C PRO A 273 -0.49 -1.05 15.16
N LEU A 274 0.36 -0.39 14.38
CA LEU A 274 -0.02 0.18 13.08
C LEU A 274 -0.33 -0.93 12.07
N LEU A 275 0.63 -1.83 11.80
CA LEU A 275 0.50 -2.88 10.80
C LEU A 275 -0.63 -3.87 11.11
N ALA A 276 -0.84 -4.23 12.38
CA ALA A 276 -1.96 -5.05 12.80
C ALA A 276 -3.30 -4.34 12.54
N THR A 277 -3.38 -3.04 12.81
CA THR A 277 -4.57 -2.23 12.50
C THR A 277 -4.85 -2.22 11.00
N LEU A 278 -3.86 -1.88 10.18
CA LEU A 278 -4.01 -1.79 8.72
C LEU A 278 -4.41 -3.14 8.11
N ASP A 279 -3.77 -4.23 8.54
CA ASP A 279 -4.10 -5.59 8.08
C ASP A 279 -5.50 -6.00 8.55
N ALA A 280 -5.87 -5.76 9.81
CA ALA A 280 -7.21 -6.09 10.31
C ALA A 280 -8.31 -5.38 9.50
N LEU A 281 -8.15 -4.09 9.19
CA LEU A 281 -9.12 -3.35 8.37
C LEU A 281 -9.19 -3.89 6.95
N LEU A 282 -8.04 -4.21 6.33
CA LEU A 282 -7.98 -4.80 5.00
C LEU A 282 -8.73 -6.15 4.94
N ARG A 283 -8.41 -7.06 5.87
CA ARG A 283 -8.97 -8.43 5.92
C ARG A 283 -10.44 -8.47 6.30
N GLU A 284 -10.92 -7.45 7.02
CA GLU A 284 -12.33 -7.30 7.41
C GLU A 284 -13.12 -6.39 6.44
N HIS A 285 -12.52 -6.01 5.31
CA HIS A 285 -13.12 -5.25 4.23
C HIS A 285 -13.66 -3.89 4.67
N VAL A 286 -12.89 -3.19 5.51
CA VAL A 286 -13.17 -1.81 5.89
C VAL A 286 -12.29 -0.90 5.04
N ASP A 287 -12.90 -0.08 4.19
CA ASP A 287 -12.21 0.99 3.49
C ASP A 287 -11.77 2.08 4.47
N TYR A 288 -10.48 2.43 4.44
CA TYR A 288 -9.88 3.45 5.29
C TYR A 288 -8.91 4.34 4.53
N GLU A 289 -8.63 5.54 5.02
CA GLU A 289 -7.48 6.35 4.59
C GLU A 289 -6.48 6.52 5.74
N LEU A 290 -5.22 6.82 5.43
CA LEU A 290 -4.27 7.26 6.45
C LEU A 290 -4.55 8.73 6.78
N LEU A 291 -4.42 9.12 8.05
CA LEU A 291 -4.63 10.48 8.52
C LEU A 291 -3.30 11.06 9.01
N PHE A 292 -2.86 12.14 8.36
CA PHE A 292 -1.63 12.85 8.70
C PHE A 292 -1.89 14.03 9.65
N GLU A 293 -0.83 14.50 10.29
CA GLU A 293 -0.89 15.55 11.32
C GLU A 293 -1.47 16.86 10.80
N ASP A 294 -0.96 17.36 9.67
CA ASP A 294 -1.42 18.61 9.07
C ASP A 294 -2.87 18.51 8.62
N ILE A 295 -3.25 17.36 8.04
CA ILE A 295 -4.63 17.07 7.67
C ILE A 295 -5.57 17.09 8.88
N LEU A 296 -5.21 16.45 10.00
CA LEU A 296 -6.01 16.49 11.23
C LEU A 296 -6.11 17.92 11.79
N ARG A 297 -5.01 18.68 11.75
CA ARG A 297 -4.95 20.06 12.23
C ARG A 297 -5.91 20.96 11.43
N GLU A 298 -5.89 20.86 10.11
CA GLU A 298 -6.71 21.64 9.18
C GLU A 298 -8.17 21.19 9.10
N ALA A 299 -8.45 19.91 9.33
CA ALA A 299 -9.80 19.35 9.25
C ALA A 299 -10.79 20.05 10.19
N THR A 300 -12.06 20.07 9.83
CA THR A 300 -13.13 20.56 10.72
C THR A 300 -13.90 19.38 11.32
N ILE A 301 -14.61 19.62 12.43
CA ILE A 301 -15.40 18.59 13.11
C ILE A 301 -16.85 19.06 13.15
N ASP A 302 -17.74 18.23 12.61
CA ASP A 302 -19.17 18.48 12.57
C ASP A 302 -19.95 17.19 12.83
N ASN A 303 -20.82 17.22 13.84
CA ASN A 303 -21.77 16.14 14.20
C ASN A 303 -21.16 14.72 14.14
N GLY A 304 -20.08 14.49 14.90
CA GLY A 304 -19.43 13.18 15.01
C GLY A 304 -18.59 12.79 13.80
N ALA A 305 -18.28 13.73 12.90
CA ALA A 305 -17.46 13.47 11.74
C ALA A 305 -16.31 14.47 11.60
N LEU A 306 -15.17 13.96 11.14
CA LEU A 306 -14.01 14.72 10.72
C LEU A 306 -14.13 15.03 9.23
N LEU A 307 -14.19 16.32 8.88
CA LEU A 307 -14.20 16.82 7.51
C LEU A 307 -12.78 17.23 7.13
N ALA A 308 -12.12 16.35 6.37
CA ALA A 308 -10.79 16.59 5.82
C ALA A 308 -10.90 16.98 4.33
N PRO A 309 -9.84 17.52 3.70
CA PRO A 309 -9.83 17.77 2.26
C PRO A 309 -10.29 16.55 1.47
N TYR A 310 -11.32 16.72 0.65
CA TYR A 310 -11.93 15.70 -0.19
C TYR A 310 -12.47 14.46 0.55
N SER A 311 -12.54 14.44 1.88
CA SER A 311 -12.87 13.25 2.68
C SER A 311 -13.74 13.56 3.90
N ARG A 312 -14.56 12.60 4.31
CA ARG A 312 -15.39 12.67 5.52
C ARG A 312 -15.28 11.36 6.29
N PHE A 313 -14.85 11.43 7.54
CA PHE A 313 -14.65 10.25 8.39
C PHE A 313 -15.54 10.30 9.63
N THR A 314 -16.20 9.19 9.95
CA THR A 314 -16.98 8.99 11.18
C THR A 314 -16.22 8.17 12.22
N THR A 315 -15.12 7.52 11.80
CA THR A 315 -14.24 6.75 12.68
C THR A 315 -12.79 7.20 12.52
N ILE A 316 -12.11 7.45 13.64
CA ILE A 316 -10.65 7.64 13.71
C ILE A 316 -10.08 6.50 14.55
N ILE A 317 -9.14 5.75 13.98
CA ILE A 317 -8.35 4.76 14.71
C ILE A 317 -6.95 5.35 14.95
N VAL A 318 -6.50 5.30 16.19
CA VAL A 318 -5.20 5.82 16.62
C VAL A 318 -4.35 4.67 17.13
N PRO A 319 -3.50 4.06 16.27
CA PRO A 319 -2.43 3.17 16.70
C PRO A 319 -1.49 3.88 17.67
N ARG A 320 -0.69 3.10 18.41
CA ARG A 320 0.22 3.59 19.47
C ARG A 320 0.84 4.95 19.14
N SER A 321 0.29 5.98 19.78
CA SER A 321 0.67 7.38 19.62
C SER A 321 0.84 8.00 21.01
N ILE A 322 1.89 7.61 21.70
CA ILE A 322 2.14 7.98 23.10
C ILE A 322 2.51 9.47 23.27
N PHE A 323 3.11 10.08 22.26
CA PHE A 323 3.42 11.50 22.20
C PHE A 323 2.47 12.18 21.21
N LEU A 324 1.71 13.16 21.68
CA LEU A 324 0.75 13.92 20.87
C LEU A 324 0.75 15.40 21.30
N PRO A 325 1.00 16.35 20.38
CA PRO A 325 0.88 17.78 20.64
C PRO A 325 -0.52 18.18 21.14
N GLN A 326 -0.58 19.26 21.92
CA GLN A 326 -1.81 19.73 22.58
C GLN A 326 -2.95 19.97 21.59
N ASP A 327 -2.69 20.63 20.46
CA ASP A 327 -3.69 20.98 19.46
C ASP A 327 -4.32 19.73 18.82
N LEU A 328 -3.51 18.71 18.52
CA LEU A 328 -4.00 17.43 17.98
C LEU A 328 -4.78 16.64 19.04
N ALA A 329 -4.29 16.63 20.28
CA ALA A 329 -4.99 15.98 21.39
C ALA A 329 -6.37 16.60 21.62
N ASP A 330 -6.45 17.93 21.64
CA ASP A 330 -7.72 18.67 21.75
C ASP A 330 -8.64 18.38 20.56
N LYS A 331 -8.07 18.24 19.35
CA LYS A 331 -8.83 17.88 18.14
C LYS A 331 -9.48 16.50 18.26
N LEU A 332 -8.73 15.48 18.66
CA LEU A 332 -9.25 14.12 18.87
C LEU A 332 -10.31 14.09 19.97
N ALA A 333 -10.08 14.82 21.08
CA ALA A 333 -11.06 14.93 22.16
C ALA A 333 -12.36 15.62 21.70
N LYS A 334 -12.25 16.68 20.89
CA LYS A 334 -13.41 17.34 20.27
C LYS A 334 -14.17 16.40 19.35
N PHE A 335 -13.47 15.59 18.55
CA PHE A 335 -14.08 14.61 17.66
C PHE A 335 -14.89 13.56 18.45
N ALA A 336 -14.28 12.95 19.46
CA ALA A 336 -14.96 11.99 20.34
C ALA A 336 -16.17 12.63 21.06
N LYS A 337 -16.02 13.84 21.62
CA LYS A 337 -17.10 14.57 22.28
C LYS A 337 -18.26 14.92 21.33
N SER A 338 -17.98 15.11 20.04
CA SER A 338 -19.00 15.37 19.03
C SER A 338 -19.79 14.12 18.60
N GLY A 339 -19.44 12.93 19.13
CA GLY A 339 -20.08 11.66 18.81
C GLY A 339 -19.31 10.81 17.79
N GLY A 340 -18.09 11.22 17.41
CA GLY A 340 -17.25 10.45 16.50
C GLY A 340 -16.68 9.20 17.17
N ASN A 341 -16.53 8.12 16.40
CA ASN A 341 -15.98 6.86 16.90
C ASN A 341 -14.45 6.95 16.95
N LEU A 342 -13.89 7.19 18.14
CA LEU A 342 -12.44 7.26 18.37
C LEU A 342 -11.94 5.98 19.06
N VAL A 343 -11.07 5.22 18.40
CA VAL A 343 -10.55 3.94 18.89
C VAL A 343 -9.03 4.00 19.00
N PHE A 344 -8.48 3.60 20.14
CA PHE A 344 -7.04 3.48 20.33
C PHE A 344 -6.58 2.02 20.20
N VAL A 345 -5.38 1.81 19.66
CA VAL A 345 -4.75 0.48 19.56
C VAL A 345 -3.36 0.50 20.20
N GLY A 346 -3.09 -0.45 21.08
CA GLY A 346 -1.81 -0.62 21.76
C GLY A 346 -1.60 0.33 22.94
N ALA A 347 -1.71 1.64 22.74
CA ALA A 347 -1.62 2.63 23.83
C ALA A 347 -2.36 3.93 23.51
N ARG A 348 -2.83 4.61 24.55
CA ARG A 348 -3.33 6.00 24.48
C ARG A 348 -2.17 7.01 24.54
N PRO A 349 -2.37 8.24 24.04
CA PRO A 349 -1.46 9.35 24.27
C PRO A 349 -1.27 9.63 25.76
N GLN A 350 -0.03 9.90 26.15
CA GLN A 350 0.36 10.16 27.54
C GLN A 350 1.22 11.43 27.67
N ARG A 351 1.95 11.80 26.62
CA ARG A 351 2.98 12.85 26.61
C ARG A 351 2.77 13.82 25.44
N GLY A 352 3.53 14.91 25.41
CA GLY A 352 3.48 15.96 24.38
C GLY A 352 2.51 17.10 24.69
N ALA A 353 1.26 16.80 25.05
CA ALA A 353 0.30 17.82 25.48
C ALA A 353 0.64 18.29 26.91
N ARG A 354 0.55 19.61 27.15
CA ARG A 354 0.70 20.17 28.51
C ARG A 354 -0.40 19.69 29.45
N ARG A 355 -1.61 19.53 28.90
CA ARG A 355 -2.77 18.96 29.57
C ARG A 355 -3.41 17.95 28.63
N MET A 356 -3.10 16.67 28.81
CA MET A 356 -3.70 15.61 28.01
C MET A 356 -5.21 15.50 28.31
N PRO A 357 -6.08 15.52 27.29
CA PRO A 357 -7.49 15.20 27.46
C PRO A 357 -7.71 13.78 28.00
N ASP A 358 -8.81 13.56 28.71
CA ASP A 358 -9.16 12.23 29.18
C ASP A 358 -9.78 11.40 28.06
N PHE A 359 -9.04 10.37 27.63
CA PHE A 359 -9.46 9.40 26.62
C PHE A 359 -9.91 8.06 27.24
N SER A 360 -10.11 7.98 28.56
CA SER A 360 -10.48 6.74 29.28
C SER A 360 -11.76 6.10 28.75
N GLN A 361 -12.71 6.91 28.29
CA GLN A 361 -13.99 6.47 27.72
C GLN A 361 -13.88 5.96 26.28
N CYS A 362 -12.82 6.32 25.56
CA CYS A 362 -12.59 5.83 24.20
C CYS A 362 -12.03 4.39 24.26
N PRO A 363 -12.49 3.43 23.43
CA PRO A 363 -11.97 2.07 23.45
C PRO A 363 -10.44 2.01 23.27
N LEU A 364 -9.78 1.11 24.01
CA LEU A 364 -8.37 0.75 23.82
C LEU A 364 -8.28 -0.75 23.55
N LEU A 365 -7.79 -1.10 22.38
CA LEU A 365 -7.66 -2.48 21.91
C LEU A 365 -6.20 -2.93 21.98
N ASN A 366 -6.00 -4.22 22.28
CA ASN A 366 -4.71 -4.88 22.22
C ASN A 366 -4.60 -5.62 20.88
N GLU A 367 -3.63 -5.22 20.06
CA GLU A 367 -3.32 -5.81 18.76
C GLU A 367 -2.96 -7.30 18.81
N GLY A 368 -2.44 -7.78 19.95
CA GLY A 368 -2.12 -9.19 20.17
C GLY A 368 -3.30 -10.07 20.56
N ALA A 369 -4.50 -9.49 20.74
CA ALA A 369 -5.69 -10.26 21.12
C ALA A 369 -6.21 -11.09 19.93
N ARG A 370 -6.63 -12.34 20.18
CA ARG A 370 -7.18 -13.23 19.13
C ARG A 370 -8.41 -12.66 18.43
N ASP A 371 -9.21 -11.87 19.15
CA ASP A 371 -10.43 -11.22 18.65
C ASP A 371 -10.21 -9.76 18.23
N PHE A 372 -8.95 -9.32 18.06
CA PHE A 372 -8.59 -7.94 17.74
C PHE A 372 -9.32 -7.42 16.49
N ALA A 373 -9.24 -8.12 15.36
CA ALA A 373 -9.87 -7.67 14.11
C ALA A 373 -11.40 -7.54 14.21
N ALA A 374 -12.03 -8.48 14.92
CA ALA A 374 -13.48 -8.45 15.17
C ALA A 374 -13.87 -7.26 16.05
N LYS A 375 -13.13 -7.00 17.14
CA LYS A 375 -13.35 -5.84 18.03
C LYS A 375 -13.09 -4.51 17.33
N LEU A 376 -12.01 -4.43 16.56
CA LEU A 376 -11.62 -3.22 15.82
C LEU A 376 -12.71 -2.79 14.85
N THR A 377 -13.35 -3.75 14.18
CA THR A 377 -14.35 -3.48 13.13
C THR A 377 -15.80 -3.58 13.61
N GLN A 378 -16.03 -3.80 14.91
CA GLN A 378 -17.38 -4.03 15.45
C GLN A 378 -18.30 -2.81 15.26
N ASN A 379 -17.79 -1.60 15.53
CA ASN A 379 -18.56 -0.35 15.52
C ASN A 379 -18.14 0.59 14.38
N VAL A 380 -17.61 0.02 13.30
CA VAL A 380 -17.20 0.79 12.13
C VAL A 380 -18.31 0.76 11.09
N ASP A 381 -18.70 1.95 10.61
CA ASP A 381 -19.66 2.08 9.52
C ASP A 381 -19.05 1.56 8.21
N ARG A 382 -19.81 0.74 7.49
CA ARG A 382 -19.39 0.12 6.24
C ARG A 382 -20.55 -0.03 5.28
N ASP A 383 -20.27 0.18 4.01
CA ASP A 383 -21.28 0.07 2.94
C ASP A 383 -21.39 -1.36 2.38
N TYR A 384 -20.39 -2.19 2.66
CA TYR A 384 -20.38 -3.60 2.30
C TYR A 384 -19.59 -4.45 3.29
N LYS A 385 -19.78 -5.77 3.19
CA LYS A 385 -19.05 -6.79 3.94
C LYS A 385 -18.98 -8.08 3.13
N LEU A 386 -17.83 -8.72 3.12
CA LEU A 386 -17.69 -10.08 2.59
C LEU A 386 -17.76 -11.08 3.73
N VAL A 387 -18.66 -12.05 3.63
CA VAL A 387 -18.94 -13.05 4.66
C VAL A 387 -18.64 -14.45 4.14
N GLY A 388 -17.63 -15.10 4.73
CA GLY A 388 -17.21 -16.44 4.34
C GLY A 388 -15.82 -16.76 4.88
N LYS A 389 -15.47 -18.04 4.96
CA LYS A 389 -14.17 -18.47 5.50
C LYS A 389 -12.99 -17.98 4.63
N SER A 390 -13.16 -17.97 3.31
CA SER A 390 -12.15 -17.47 2.35
C SER A 390 -12.35 -16.00 1.97
N ALA A 391 -13.24 -15.26 2.64
CA ALA A 391 -13.42 -13.83 2.37
C ALA A 391 -12.14 -13.03 2.67
N ARG A 392 -11.36 -13.44 3.67
CA ARG A 392 -10.12 -12.74 4.08
C ARG A 392 -8.99 -12.80 3.05
N ASP A 393 -9.11 -13.69 2.06
CA ASP A 393 -8.18 -13.81 0.92
C ASP A 393 -8.61 -12.93 -0.26
N VAL A 394 -9.78 -12.29 -0.16
CA VAL A 394 -10.30 -11.38 -1.18
C VAL A 394 -9.95 -9.96 -0.77
N PHE A 395 -9.31 -9.23 -1.66
CA PHE A 395 -9.18 -7.78 -1.53
C PHE A 395 -10.42 -7.10 -2.09
N ALA A 396 -10.88 -6.06 -1.41
CA ALA A 396 -12.01 -5.26 -1.85
C ALA A 396 -11.80 -3.78 -1.57
N ALA A 397 -12.30 -2.93 -2.47
CA ALA A 397 -12.28 -1.48 -2.33
C ALA A 397 -13.47 -0.85 -3.07
N TYR A 398 -14.22 0.04 -2.40
CA TYR A 398 -15.34 0.76 -3.01
C TYR A 398 -14.94 2.18 -3.42
N ARG A 399 -14.89 2.44 -4.73
CA ARG A 399 -14.46 3.72 -5.30
C ARG A 399 -15.50 4.29 -6.26
N GLY A 400 -15.82 5.58 -6.09
CA GLY A 400 -16.92 6.23 -6.79
C GLY A 400 -18.23 5.47 -6.54
N ASN A 401 -18.72 4.76 -7.55
CA ASN A 401 -19.86 3.86 -7.46
C ASN A 401 -19.55 2.39 -7.81
N THR A 402 -18.27 2.00 -7.82
CA THR A 402 -17.82 0.67 -8.23
C THR A 402 -17.04 -0.02 -7.11
N LEU A 403 -17.36 -1.28 -6.84
CA LEU A 403 -16.66 -2.13 -5.87
C LEU A 403 -15.77 -3.12 -6.63
N LEU A 404 -14.47 -3.11 -6.35
CA LEU A 404 -13.56 -4.17 -6.76
C LEU A 404 -13.68 -5.34 -5.79
N LEU A 405 -13.75 -6.56 -6.31
CA LEU A 405 -13.49 -7.80 -5.59
C LEU A 405 -12.37 -8.53 -6.33
N SER A 406 -11.25 -8.82 -5.67
CA SER A 406 -10.10 -9.51 -6.27
C SER A 406 -9.66 -10.64 -5.35
N ASN A 407 -9.67 -11.88 -5.83
CA ASN A 407 -9.12 -13.00 -5.10
C ASN A 407 -7.59 -12.93 -5.15
N GLN A 408 -7.00 -12.59 -4.01
CA GLN A 408 -5.56 -12.50 -3.83
C GLN A 408 -5.02 -13.78 -3.17
N GLY A 409 -5.84 -14.79 -2.91
CA GLY A 409 -5.41 -16.08 -2.37
C GLY A 409 -5.01 -17.07 -3.47
N SER A 410 -4.27 -18.11 -3.09
CA SER A 410 -3.92 -19.23 -3.98
C SER A 410 -5.01 -20.29 -4.12
N THR A 411 -6.19 -20.06 -3.53
CA THR A 411 -7.30 -21.01 -3.57
C THR A 411 -8.60 -20.33 -3.96
N LYS A 412 -9.58 -21.10 -4.41
CA LYS A 412 -10.92 -20.63 -4.73
C LYS A 412 -11.59 -19.96 -3.52
N ALA A 413 -11.97 -18.69 -3.68
CA ALA A 413 -12.75 -17.96 -2.71
C ALA A 413 -14.26 -18.18 -2.92
N THR A 414 -15.00 -18.41 -1.84
CA THR A 414 -16.47 -18.51 -1.86
C THR A 414 -17.03 -17.78 -0.66
N PHE A 415 -17.79 -16.72 -0.92
CA PHE A 415 -18.28 -15.80 0.10
C PHE A 415 -19.62 -15.19 -0.30
N ARG A 416 -20.26 -14.53 0.66
CA ARG A 416 -21.47 -13.73 0.46
C ARG A 416 -21.10 -12.25 0.50
N LEU A 417 -21.52 -11.48 -0.49
CA LEU A 417 -21.51 -10.01 -0.46
C LEU A 417 -22.78 -9.52 0.25
N GLU A 418 -22.60 -8.84 1.38
CA GLU A 418 -23.62 -8.06 2.06
C GLU A 418 -23.35 -6.58 1.78
N THR A 419 -24.35 -5.81 1.37
CA THR A 419 -24.16 -4.39 1.06
C THR A 419 -25.43 -3.58 1.31
N SER A 420 -25.25 -2.35 1.78
CA SER A 420 -26.28 -1.32 1.92
C SER A 420 -26.31 -0.34 0.76
N ILE A 421 -25.39 -0.47 -0.21
CA ILE A 421 -25.29 0.44 -1.36
C ILE A 421 -26.52 0.25 -2.26
N PRO A 422 -27.31 1.31 -2.52
CA PRO A 422 -28.54 1.18 -3.26
C PRO A 422 -28.32 1.02 -4.77
N GLY A 423 -29.30 0.43 -5.44
CA GLY A 423 -29.37 0.37 -6.90
C GLY A 423 -29.07 -1.02 -7.48
N ALA A 424 -29.32 -1.16 -8.79
CA ALA A 424 -28.96 -2.37 -9.51
C ALA A 424 -27.44 -2.48 -9.64
N ILE A 425 -26.92 -3.72 -9.63
CA ILE A 425 -25.49 -3.99 -9.73
C ILE A 425 -25.20 -4.56 -11.11
N SER A 426 -24.27 -3.93 -11.81
CA SER A 426 -23.65 -4.45 -13.04
C SER A 426 -22.28 -5.00 -12.68
N ALA A 427 -22.00 -6.24 -13.08
CA ALA A 427 -20.67 -6.81 -12.97
C ALA A 427 -19.93 -6.72 -14.31
N VAL A 428 -18.62 -6.50 -14.25
CA VAL A 428 -17.70 -6.45 -15.40
C VAL A 428 -16.41 -7.16 -15.04
N THR A 429 -15.89 -7.98 -15.95
CA THR A 429 -14.51 -8.49 -15.85
C THR A 429 -13.56 -7.39 -16.34
N PRO A 430 -12.65 -6.87 -15.50
CA PRO A 430 -11.75 -5.82 -15.95
C PRO A 430 -10.88 -6.31 -17.12
N GLY A 431 -10.67 -5.45 -18.11
CA GLY A 431 -9.96 -5.79 -19.35
C GLY A 431 -10.85 -6.29 -20.50
N ASP A 432 -12.10 -6.69 -20.25
CA ASP A 432 -13.10 -6.92 -21.30
C ASP A 432 -14.38 -6.13 -20.99
N ASP A 433 -14.38 -4.86 -21.41
CA ASP A 433 -15.49 -3.93 -21.20
C ASP A 433 -16.81 -4.42 -21.85
N LYS A 434 -16.79 -5.42 -22.75
CA LYS A 434 -17.99 -5.99 -23.37
C LYS A 434 -18.60 -7.12 -22.53
N ALA A 435 -17.82 -7.76 -21.67
CA ALA A 435 -18.27 -8.83 -20.78
C ALA A 435 -18.92 -8.27 -19.51
N GLN A 436 -20.09 -7.65 -19.69
CA GLN A 436 -20.89 -7.11 -18.59
C GLN A 436 -22.13 -7.98 -18.37
N TRP A 437 -22.54 -8.18 -17.11
CA TRP A 437 -23.78 -8.89 -16.79
C TRP A 437 -24.48 -8.28 -15.58
N LYS A 438 -25.78 -8.57 -15.45
CA LYS A 438 -26.55 -8.23 -14.27
C LYS A 438 -26.08 -9.09 -13.09
N PHE A 439 -25.76 -8.46 -11.98
CA PHE A 439 -25.38 -9.15 -10.74
C PHE A 439 -26.58 -9.16 -9.78
N ASP A 440 -27.23 -10.32 -9.65
CA ASP A 440 -28.44 -10.52 -8.82
C ASP A 440 -28.31 -11.68 -7.81
N THR A 441 -27.08 -12.08 -7.50
CA THR A 441 -26.74 -13.05 -6.46
C THR A 441 -26.02 -12.36 -5.31
N THR A 442 -26.17 -12.89 -4.09
CA THR A 442 -25.30 -12.48 -2.97
C THR A 442 -24.08 -13.39 -2.86
N LYS A 443 -24.12 -14.60 -3.43
CA LYS A 443 -23.01 -15.57 -3.39
C LYS A 443 -22.05 -15.29 -4.54
N VAL A 444 -20.76 -15.12 -4.22
CA VAL A 444 -19.68 -14.89 -5.15
C VAL A 444 -18.67 -16.04 -5.05
N VAL A 445 -18.18 -16.47 -6.20
CA VAL A 445 -17.09 -17.44 -6.34
C VAL A 445 -16.05 -16.81 -7.24
N LEU A 446 -14.81 -16.75 -6.75
CA LEU A 446 -13.66 -16.29 -7.52
C LEU A 446 -12.59 -17.39 -7.44
N GLU A 447 -12.12 -17.86 -8.59
CA GLU A 447 -10.89 -18.67 -8.64
C GLU A 447 -9.68 -17.79 -8.26
N PRO A 448 -8.50 -18.38 -8.00
CA PRO A 448 -7.27 -17.60 -7.82
C PRO A 448 -7.10 -16.56 -8.94
N ASP A 449 -6.59 -15.39 -8.58
CA ASP A 449 -6.24 -14.27 -9.47
C ASP A 449 -7.42 -13.59 -10.19
N GLN A 450 -8.64 -14.08 -10.00
CA GLN A 450 -9.84 -13.49 -10.58
C GLN A 450 -10.25 -12.21 -9.85
N SER A 451 -10.71 -11.24 -10.65
CA SER A 451 -11.26 -9.99 -10.18
C SER A 451 -12.53 -9.62 -10.92
N VAL A 452 -13.45 -8.96 -10.22
CA VAL A 452 -14.67 -8.41 -10.80
C VAL A 452 -14.90 -6.99 -10.29
N LEU A 453 -15.38 -6.11 -11.17
CA LEU A 453 -15.87 -4.79 -10.82
C LEU A 453 -17.39 -4.81 -10.76
N LEU A 454 -17.95 -4.39 -9.63
CA LEU A 454 -19.39 -4.29 -9.39
C LEU A 454 -19.80 -2.82 -9.34
N THR A 455 -20.38 -2.31 -10.43
CA THR A 455 -20.86 -0.92 -10.52
C THR A 455 -22.31 -0.83 -10.04
N PHE A 456 -22.53 -0.06 -8.99
CA PHE A 456 -23.84 0.21 -8.39
C PHE A 456 -24.57 1.32 -9.12
N GLY A 457 -25.89 1.18 -9.21
CA GLY A 457 -26.77 2.11 -9.92
C GLY A 457 -26.79 1.95 -11.45
N LYS A 458 -26.02 1.00 -12.00
CA LYS A 458 -25.97 0.71 -13.43
C LYS A 458 -26.80 -0.54 -13.75
N ARG A 459 -27.76 -0.41 -14.67
CA ARG A 459 -28.55 -1.55 -15.19
C ARG A 459 -27.97 -2.03 -16.52
N VAL A 460 -27.82 -3.35 -16.64
CA VAL A 460 -27.44 -4.03 -17.89
C VAL A 460 -28.48 -5.12 -18.17
N PHE A 461 -28.89 -5.25 -19.43
CA PHE A 461 -29.89 -6.22 -19.88
C PHE A 461 -29.22 -7.25 -20.79
N GLY A 462 -29.21 -8.52 -20.39
CA GLY A 462 -28.44 -9.56 -21.09
C GLY A 462 -26.92 -9.38 -20.94
N GLY A 463 -26.18 -10.46 -21.10
CA GLY A 463 -24.73 -10.46 -20.88
C GLY A 463 -24.22 -11.86 -20.55
N LYS A 464 -22.97 -12.16 -20.94
CA LYS A 464 -22.30 -13.40 -20.53
C LYS A 464 -21.43 -13.10 -19.32
N SER A 465 -21.67 -13.79 -18.22
CA SER A 465 -20.68 -13.89 -17.15
C SER A 465 -19.46 -14.61 -17.72
N LEU A 466 -18.28 -14.00 -17.61
CA LEU A 466 -17.02 -14.71 -17.86
C LEU A 466 -16.66 -15.46 -16.57
N SER A 467 -16.92 -16.76 -16.55
CA SER A 467 -16.26 -17.67 -15.60
C SER A 467 -15.05 -18.26 -16.30
N TYR A 468 -13.87 -18.16 -15.71
CA TYR A 468 -12.73 -18.93 -16.20
C TYR A 468 -13.02 -20.39 -15.87
N ASN A 469 -13.49 -21.16 -16.86
CA ASN A 469 -13.51 -22.60 -16.73
C ASN A 469 -12.09 -23.07 -16.99
N LEU A 470 -11.40 -23.50 -15.94
CA LEU A 470 -10.21 -24.33 -16.13
C LEU A 470 -10.63 -25.52 -17.00
N PRO A 471 -9.91 -25.85 -18.08
CA PRO A 471 -10.19 -27.04 -18.86
C PRO A 471 -10.27 -28.23 -17.91
N LYS A 472 -11.38 -29.00 -17.97
CA LYS A 472 -11.53 -30.23 -17.16
C LYS A 472 -10.44 -31.27 -17.45
N ALA A 473 -9.80 -31.16 -18.61
CA ALA A 473 -8.63 -31.93 -18.98
C ALA A 473 -7.38 -31.17 -18.54
N THR A 474 -6.93 -31.41 -17.32
CA THR A 474 -5.50 -31.35 -17.04
C THR A 474 -4.89 -32.47 -17.88
N THR A 475 -4.20 -32.14 -18.96
CA THR A 475 -3.28 -33.13 -19.54
C THR A 475 -2.17 -33.24 -18.52
N GLU A 476 -2.11 -34.34 -17.77
CA GLU A 476 -0.94 -34.63 -16.95
C GLU A 476 0.27 -34.51 -17.87
N LEU A 477 1.25 -33.73 -17.44
CA LEU A 477 2.58 -33.73 -18.03
C LEU A 477 3.18 -35.13 -17.79
N THR A 478 2.90 -36.07 -18.69
CA THR A 478 3.20 -37.50 -18.51
C THR A 478 4.69 -37.83 -18.60
N ALA A 479 5.53 -36.85 -18.95
CA ALA A 479 6.96 -37.03 -19.14
C ALA A 479 7.76 -36.46 -17.97
N LYS A 480 8.67 -37.27 -17.41
CA LYS A 480 9.68 -36.81 -16.42
C LYS A 480 10.92 -36.18 -17.06
N GLN A 481 10.98 -36.18 -18.40
CA GLN A 481 12.07 -35.65 -19.20
C GLN A 481 11.48 -34.92 -20.40
N TRP A 482 12.03 -33.74 -20.70
CA TRP A 482 11.56 -32.87 -21.76
C TRP A 482 12.68 -32.61 -22.75
N GLU A 483 12.38 -32.77 -24.03
CA GLU A 483 13.25 -32.33 -25.11
C GLU A 483 13.03 -30.83 -25.35
N TYR A 484 14.12 -30.11 -25.55
CA TYR A 484 14.12 -28.71 -25.91
C TYR A 484 15.14 -28.45 -27.01
N GLU A 485 14.81 -27.53 -27.90
CA GLU A 485 15.74 -27.04 -28.91
C GLU A 485 16.35 -25.71 -28.47
N LEU A 486 17.68 -25.63 -28.49
CA LEU A 486 18.41 -24.38 -28.27
C LEU A 486 18.52 -23.63 -29.60
N GLU A 487 17.52 -22.80 -29.91
CA GLU A 487 17.54 -21.99 -31.14
C GLU A 487 18.61 -20.88 -31.09
N LYS A 488 19.00 -20.41 -29.88
CA LYS A 488 20.03 -19.39 -29.63
C LYS A 488 20.77 -19.65 -28.31
N PRO A 489 22.00 -19.11 -28.10
CA PRO A 489 22.67 -19.19 -26.81
C PRO A 489 21.76 -18.52 -25.76
N ASN A 490 21.29 -19.30 -24.78
CA ASN A 490 20.41 -18.92 -23.66
C ASN A 490 18.88 -18.99 -23.90
N ASN A 491 18.40 -19.48 -25.04
CA ASN A 491 16.97 -19.68 -25.27
C ASN A 491 16.69 -21.17 -25.53
N ALA A 492 16.03 -21.85 -24.59
CA ALA A 492 15.46 -23.17 -24.83
C ALA A 492 13.99 -23.02 -25.22
N ARG A 493 13.64 -23.63 -26.35
CA ARG A 493 12.28 -23.80 -26.80
C ARG A 493 11.83 -25.21 -26.40
N PRO A 494 10.84 -25.36 -25.50
CA PRO A 494 10.26 -26.68 -25.22
C PRO A 494 9.63 -27.25 -26.51
N CYS A 495 9.82 -28.54 -26.75
CA CYS A 495 9.20 -29.24 -27.89
C CYS A 495 7.71 -29.59 -27.65
N PHE A 496 7.06 -28.92 -26.70
CA PHE A 496 5.67 -29.13 -26.30
C PHE A 496 4.96 -27.80 -26.01
N GLU A 497 3.63 -27.78 -26.14
CA GLU A 497 2.81 -26.58 -25.93
C GLU A 497 2.21 -26.57 -24.52
N ILE A 498 2.34 -25.45 -23.80
CA ILE A 498 1.60 -25.17 -22.56
C ILE A 498 0.61 -24.08 -22.90
N GLY A 499 -0.68 -24.42 -23.01
CA GLY A 499 -1.73 -23.46 -23.34
C GLY A 499 -2.74 -23.32 -22.20
N LEU A 500 -2.90 -22.11 -21.69
CA LEU A 500 -4.12 -21.69 -21.00
C LEU A 500 -5.02 -21.01 -22.04
N ALA A 501 -6.07 -21.68 -22.49
CA ALA A 501 -7.05 -21.12 -23.42
C ALA A 501 -8.26 -20.59 -22.63
N PRO A 502 -8.49 -19.26 -22.56
CA PRO A 502 -9.78 -18.75 -22.14
C PRO A 502 -10.81 -19.17 -23.21
N ASN A 503 -11.88 -19.85 -22.80
CA ASN A 503 -13.05 -20.18 -23.64
C ASN A 503 -12.88 -21.27 -24.72
N GLY A 504 -11.88 -22.15 -24.61
CA GLY A 504 -11.79 -23.31 -25.53
C GLY A 504 -11.43 -22.96 -26.97
N GLU A 505 -10.69 -21.87 -27.18
CA GLU A 505 -9.98 -21.61 -28.43
C GLU A 505 -8.91 -22.70 -28.67
N SER A 506 -8.58 -22.99 -29.93
CA SER A 506 -7.60 -24.05 -30.25
C SER A 506 -6.21 -23.65 -29.77
N LEU A 507 -5.49 -24.64 -29.22
CA LEU A 507 -4.22 -24.50 -28.51
C LEU A 507 -3.03 -24.15 -29.42
N ASP A 508 -3.26 -24.07 -30.73
CA ASP A 508 -2.23 -24.15 -31.78
C ASP A 508 -1.29 -22.92 -31.90
N GLU A 509 -1.33 -21.97 -30.96
CA GLU A 509 -0.58 -20.70 -31.05
C GLU A 509 0.22 -20.29 -29.79
N VAL A 510 0.24 -21.12 -28.72
CA VAL A 510 0.94 -20.77 -27.46
C VAL A 510 2.33 -21.41 -27.37
N LYS A 511 3.36 -20.61 -27.65
CA LYS A 511 4.79 -20.99 -27.49
C LYS A 511 5.34 -20.46 -26.16
N CYS A 512 5.66 -21.37 -25.23
CA CYS A 512 6.38 -21.02 -24.00
C CYS A 512 7.89 -20.94 -24.30
N TRP A 513 8.63 -20.02 -23.64
CA TRP A 513 10.09 -20.04 -23.66
C TRP A 513 10.60 -20.16 -22.23
N ILE A 514 11.59 -21.03 -22.02
CA ILE A 514 12.17 -21.27 -20.70
C ILE A 514 13.55 -20.60 -20.67
N PRO A 515 13.77 -19.58 -19.82
CA PRO A 515 15.10 -18.98 -19.69
C PRO A 515 16.09 -20.00 -19.09
N CYS A 516 17.26 -20.15 -19.70
CA CYS A 516 18.35 -21.01 -19.21
C CYS A 516 19.39 -20.22 -18.43
N GLY A 517 19.93 -20.83 -17.37
CA GLY A 517 21.12 -20.36 -16.68
C GLY A 517 22.41 -20.52 -17.52
N ARG A 518 23.51 -19.95 -17.01
CA ARG A 518 24.82 -19.86 -17.71
C ARG A 518 25.46 -21.21 -18.05
N ASP A 519 25.04 -22.29 -17.41
CA ASP A 519 25.52 -23.67 -17.58
C ASP A 519 24.58 -24.54 -18.44
N GLY A 520 23.56 -23.93 -19.07
CA GLY A 520 22.53 -24.67 -19.80
C GLY A 520 21.54 -25.41 -18.90
N ARG A 521 21.61 -25.22 -17.57
CA ARG A 521 20.63 -25.77 -16.64
C ARG A 521 19.48 -24.80 -16.46
N HIS A 522 18.27 -25.35 -16.37
CA HIS A 522 17.12 -24.62 -15.88
C HIS A 522 17.21 -24.60 -14.35
N GLY A 523 17.40 -23.42 -13.76
CA GLY A 523 17.29 -23.22 -12.31
C GLY A 523 15.84 -23.14 -11.82
N LEU A 524 14.90 -23.69 -12.59
CA LEU A 524 13.48 -23.69 -12.32
C LEU A 524 13.15 -25.04 -11.68
N ASP A 525 13.06 -25.07 -10.35
CA ASP A 525 12.22 -26.07 -9.68
C ASP A 525 10.78 -25.65 -10.00
N PHE A 526 10.22 -26.18 -11.08
CA PHE A 526 8.78 -26.12 -11.27
C PHE A 526 8.16 -27.01 -10.20
N SER A 527 7.40 -26.43 -9.29
CA SER A 527 6.46 -27.22 -8.49
C SER A 527 5.47 -27.92 -9.42
N GLN A 528 4.88 -29.01 -8.95
CA GLN A 528 3.84 -29.75 -9.70
C GLN A 528 2.59 -28.88 -9.97
N GLU A 529 2.47 -27.71 -9.36
CA GLU A 529 1.42 -26.71 -9.60
C GLU A 529 1.81 -25.65 -10.64
N GLU A 530 3.12 -25.45 -10.91
CA GLU A 530 3.65 -24.53 -11.93
C GLU A 530 3.82 -25.18 -13.31
N CYS A 531 3.69 -26.50 -13.35
CA CYS A 531 3.76 -27.39 -14.50
C CYS A 531 2.33 -27.87 -14.82
#